data_AF-A0A6J3A3C3-F1
#
_entry.id   AF-A0A6J3A3C3-F1
#
_cell.length_a   1.000
_cell.length_b   1.000
_cell.length_c   1.000
_cell.angle_alpha   90.00
_cell.angle_beta   90.00
_cell.angle_gamma   90.00
#
_symmetry.space_group_name_H-M   'P 1'
#
loop_
_entity.id
_entity.type
_entity.pdbx_description
1 polymer ?
#
loop_
_entity_poly.entity_id
_entity_poly.type
_entity_poly.pdbx_seq_one_letter_code
_entity_poly.pdbx_strand_id
1 'polypeptide(L)'
;MLRAPDQLTLLPQWKSSHYDVVVGVLSARNNHELRNVIRSTWLKHSLQHPALSQRVLVKFVIGARGCQVPVEDREDPYSCRLLNITNPVLNQEIEAFSLSEDTSSELSEDRVVSVSFRVLYPIVITSLGVFYDASDGGFQRNITVKLYQADQEEALFVARFSPPSCGVQVNKLWYKPVEQFILPESFEGTIVWESQDLQGLVSRNLHRVAVNDGGGVLRVLTAGEGALPHEFTEGAEGVAGGFIFTIQGDNTEAQKRAMCPVPRRPWRGWKSNTEGDALLKNLHSRPRRLLDHISNLQEEDALLKEESRLHGDIVFVDVIDTYRNVPAKLLNFYRWTVETTDFDLLLKTDDDCYIDLEAVFNRIALKNLDGPNFWWGKAFLCSDDSGLGRLVVDVSGQPREASLL
;
A
#
# COMPACT_ATOMS: atom_id res chain seq x y z
N MET A 1 13.65 5.81 -76.09
CA MET A 1 12.46 6.62 -75.74
C MET A 1 11.53 5.76 -74.89
N LEU A 2 11.15 6.29 -73.71
CA LEU A 2 9.94 6.02 -72.91
C LEU A 2 9.74 4.67 -72.16
N ARG A 3 9.32 4.84 -70.89
CA ARG A 3 9.02 3.92 -69.77
C ARG A 3 7.66 3.19 -69.92
N ALA A 4 7.59 1.90 -69.54
CA ALA A 4 6.87 1.28 -68.39
C ALA A 4 5.37 0.94 -68.65
N PRO A 5 4.72 -0.06 -67.99
CA PRO A 5 4.95 -0.52 -66.61
C PRO A 5 4.92 -2.03 -66.30
N ASP A 6 5.35 -2.30 -65.06
CA ASP A 6 5.58 -3.57 -64.37
C ASP A 6 4.30 -4.38 -64.07
N GLN A 7 4.41 -5.70 -64.25
CA GLN A 7 3.51 -6.71 -63.70
C GLN A 7 3.83 -6.92 -62.22
N LEU A 8 3.16 -6.19 -61.33
CA LEU A 8 3.06 -6.53 -59.91
C LEU A 8 1.72 -6.04 -59.34
N THR A 9 0.65 -6.40 -60.04
CA THR A 9 -0.71 -6.41 -59.50
C THR A 9 -0.99 -7.81 -58.98
N LEU A 10 -0.96 -7.97 -57.65
CA LEU A 10 -1.77 -8.88 -56.83
C LEU A 10 -1.23 -8.86 -55.39
N LEU A 11 -1.43 -7.74 -54.69
CA LEU A 11 -1.38 -7.68 -53.24
C LEU A 11 -2.82 -7.40 -52.73
N PRO A 12 -3.27 -8.05 -51.64
CA PRO A 12 -4.63 -7.86 -51.14
C PRO A 12 -4.84 -6.42 -50.67
N GLN A 13 -6.08 -5.95 -50.82
CA GLN A 13 -6.50 -4.59 -50.49
C GLN A 13 -6.20 -4.22 -49.02
N TRP A 14 -5.62 -3.04 -48.89
CA TRP A 14 -5.26 -2.30 -47.69
C TRP A 14 -6.40 -2.24 -46.65
N LYS A 15 -6.15 -2.69 -45.41
CA LYS A 15 -6.87 -2.21 -44.21
C LYS A 15 -5.95 -1.27 -43.45
N SER A 16 -6.27 0.02 -43.41
CA SER A 16 -5.52 1.01 -42.66
C SER A 16 -6.01 1.04 -41.20
N SER A 17 -5.31 0.41 -40.25
CA SER A 17 -5.30 0.76 -38.80
C SER A 17 -4.70 -0.34 -37.90
N HIS A 18 -3.62 -1.02 -38.31
CA HIS A 18 -2.99 -2.06 -37.48
C HIS A 18 -1.64 -1.57 -36.96
N TYR A 19 -1.32 -1.87 -35.70
CA TYR A 19 -0.04 -1.54 -35.04
C TYR A 19 0.68 -2.80 -34.54
N ASP A 20 1.91 -3.01 -34.94
CA ASP A 20 2.73 -4.11 -34.40
C ASP A 20 2.92 -4.00 -32.88
N VAL A 21 3.14 -2.78 -32.37
CA VAL A 21 3.34 -2.55 -30.93
C VAL A 21 2.57 -1.31 -30.47
N VAL A 22 1.71 -1.48 -29.48
CA VAL A 22 1.15 -0.38 -28.69
C VAL A 22 1.95 -0.24 -27.40
N VAL A 23 2.41 0.98 -27.10
CA VAL A 23 3.14 1.33 -25.89
C VAL A 23 2.25 2.17 -24.99
N GLY A 24 1.90 1.62 -23.82
CA GLY A 24 1.26 2.35 -22.73
C GLY A 24 2.29 2.87 -21.74
N VAL A 25 2.48 4.18 -21.70
CA VAL A 25 3.31 4.86 -20.71
C VAL A 25 2.42 5.27 -19.54
N LEU A 26 2.53 4.59 -18.39
CA LEU A 26 1.81 4.98 -17.19
C LEU A 26 2.41 6.27 -16.65
N SER A 27 1.58 7.31 -16.52
CA SER A 27 2.02 8.62 -16.02
C SER A 27 1.07 9.12 -14.94
N ALA A 28 1.62 9.83 -13.95
CA ALA A 28 0.83 10.57 -12.96
C ALA A 28 0.35 11.90 -13.57
N ARG A 29 -0.78 12.41 -13.09
CA ARG A 29 -1.40 13.65 -13.57
C ARG A 29 -0.42 14.84 -13.62
N ASN A 30 0.32 15.03 -12.54
CA ASN A 30 1.29 16.12 -12.36
C ASN A 30 2.64 15.92 -13.07
N ASN A 31 2.89 14.76 -13.70
CA ASN A 31 4.17 14.45 -14.37
C ASN A 31 4.30 15.06 -15.78
N HIS A 32 3.87 16.31 -15.95
CA HIS A 32 3.90 17.00 -17.25
C HIS A 32 5.33 17.05 -17.85
N GLU A 33 6.33 17.37 -17.03
CA GLU A 33 7.71 17.47 -17.49
C GLU A 33 8.29 16.12 -17.94
N LEU A 34 7.98 15.03 -17.24
CA LEU A 34 8.42 13.69 -17.64
C LEU A 34 7.81 13.29 -18.98
N ARG A 35 6.52 13.58 -19.20
CA ARG A 35 5.88 13.37 -20.50
C ARG A 35 6.54 14.20 -21.60
N ASN A 36 6.90 15.45 -21.34
CA ASN A 36 7.61 16.30 -22.31
C ASN A 36 9.02 15.78 -22.63
N VAL A 37 9.74 15.25 -21.64
CA VAL A 37 11.03 14.60 -21.86
C VAL A 37 10.86 13.39 -22.77
N ILE A 38 9.87 12.54 -22.53
CA ILE A 38 9.57 11.39 -23.41
C ILE A 38 9.25 11.87 -24.83
N ARG A 39 8.33 12.84 -24.97
CA ARG A 39 7.95 13.44 -26.26
C ARG A 39 9.12 14.02 -27.02
N SER A 40 10.10 14.61 -26.35
CA SER A 40 11.27 15.23 -26.98
C SER A 40 12.45 14.27 -27.20
N THR A 41 12.40 13.06 -26.66
CA THR A 41 13.45 12.05 -26.75
C THR A 41 13.03 10.84 -27.60
N TRP A 42 12.80 9.68 -26.99
CA TRP A 42 12.61 8.41 -27.70
C TRP A 42 11.28 8.34 -28.45
N LEU A 43 10.23 9.03 -27.96
CA LEU A 43 8.97 9.12 -28.70
C LEU A 43 9.14 9.92 -29.99
N LYS A 44 9.85 11.06 -29.94
CA LYS A 44 10.19 11.83 -31.15
C LYS A 44 10.95 10.99 -32.16
N HIS A 45 11.94 10.23 -31.67
CA HIS A 45 12.71 9.33 -32.51
C HIS A 45 11.82 8.28 -33.19
N SER A 46 10.93 7.62 -32.43
CA SER A 46 9.97 6.64 -32.96
C SER A 46 9.08 7.20 -34.06
N LEU A 47 8.58 8.43 -33.89
CA LEU A 47 7.69 9.09 -34.84
C LEU A 47 8.41 9.56 -36.11
N GLN A 48 9.72 9.82 -36.05
CA GLN A 48 10.53 10.24 -37.19
C GLN A 48 11.18 9.07 -37.93
N HIS A 49 11.24 7.90 -37.29
CA HIS A 49 11.91 6.74 -37.86
C HIS A 49 11.08 6.11 -39.00
N PRO A 50 11.64 5.92 -40.22
CA PRO A 50 10.88 5.48 -41.40
C PRO A 50 10.19 4.13 -41.22
N ALA A 51 10.80 3.21 -40.46
CA ALA A 51 10.26 1.88 -40.24
C ALA A 51 9.33 1.76 -39.02
N LEU A 52 9.41 2.67 -38.04
CA LEU A 52 8.67 2.55 -36.78
C LEU A 52 7.43 3.44 -36.72
N SER A 53 7.46 4.59 -37.40
CA SER A 53 6.42 5.63 -37.31
C SER A 53 5.01 5.17 -37.68
N GLN A 54 4.89 4.13 -38.51
CA GLN A 54 3.59 3.53 -38.89
C GLN A 54 3.25 2.25 -38.12
N ARG A 55 4.20 1.68 -37.37
CA ARG A 55 4.06 0.37 -36.68
C ARG A 55 3.85 0.51 -35.18
N VAL A 56 4.25 1.64 -34.60
CA VAL A 56 4.22 1.86 -33.14
C VAL A 56 3.22 2.94 -32.78
N LEU A 57 2.30 2.63 -31.87
CA LEU A 57 1.43 3.62 -31.23
C LEU A 57 1.88 3.83 -29.79
N VAL A 58 2.17 5.07 -29.41
CA VAL A 58 2.51 5.40 -28.01
C VAL A 58 1.41 6.26 -27.41
N LYS A 59 0.96 5.89 -26.21
CA LYS A 59 -0.04 6.64 -25.43
C LYS A 59 0.38 6.78 -23.97
N PHE A 60 0.21 7.98 -23.42
CA PHE A 60 0.27 8.22 -21.98
C PHE A 60 -1.06 7.81 -21.34
N VAL A 61 -1.01 7.01 -20.30
CA VAL A 61 -2.18 6.52 -19.58
C VAL A 61 -2.26 7.25 -18.24
N ILE A 62 -3.32 8.05 -18.08
CA ILE A 62 -3.52 8.91 -16.92
C ILE A 62 -4.90 8.65 -16.32
N GLY A 63 -5.01 8.64 -14.99
CA GLY A 63 -6.30 8.52 -14.34
C GLY A 63 -7.13 9.78 -14.56
N ALA A 64 -8.40 9.61 -14.95
CA ALA A 64 -9.30 10.70 -15.31
C ALA A 64 -9.62 11.62 -14.12
N ARG A 65 -9.55 11.13 -12.88
CA ARG A 65 -9.84 11.90 -11.66
C ARG A 65 -8.61 12.06 -10.78
N GLY A 66 -8.36 13.27 -10.27
CA GLY A 66 -7.37 13.51 -9.21
C GLY A 66 -7.91 13.10 -7.83
N CYS A 67 -7.02 12.80 -6.89
CA CYS A 67 -7.43 12.52 -5.52
C CYS A 67 -7.75 13.81 -4.76
N GLN A 68 -9.00 13.98 -4.33
CA GLN A 68 -9.48 15.18 -3.62
C GLN A 68 -8.89 15.36 -2.21
N VAL A 69 -8.22 14.35 -1.67
CA VAL A 69 -7.58 14.40 -0.36
C VAL A 69 -6.11 14.81 -0.53
N PRO A 70 -5.65 15.91 0.12
CA PRO A 70 -4.24 16.28 0.18
C PRO A 70 -3.39 15.14 0.74
N VAL A 71 -2.12 15.03 0.34
CA VAL A 71 -1.26 13.90 0.74
C VAL A 71 -1.11 13.80 2.26
N GLU A 72 -1.03 14.94 2.93
CA GLU A 72 -0.86 15.07 4.38
C GLU A 72 -2.11 14.69 5.18
N ASP A 73 -3.26 14.60 4.52
CA ASP A 73 -4.55 14.29 5.12
C ASP A 73 -5.04 12.87 4.75
N ARG A 74 -4.19 12.06 4.09
CA ARG A 74 -4.52 10.69 3.71
C ARG A 74 -4.20 9.70 4.82
N GLU A 75 -4.94 8.58 4.84
CA GLU A 75 -4.65 7.42 5.70
C GLU A 75 -3.32 6.73 5.35
N ASP A 76 -2.95 6.76 4.07
CA ASP A 76 -1.64 6.36 3.57
C ASP A 76 -1.31 7.19 2.33
N PRO A 77 -0.02 7.49 2.05
CA PRO A 77 0.36 8.37 0.95
C PRO A 77 -0.08 7.84 -0.43
N TYR A 78 -0.34 6.53 -0.54
CA TYR A 78 -0.63 5.83 -1.79
C TYR A 78 -2.12 5.67 -2.09
N SER A 79 -3.02 5.91 -1.12
CA SER A 79 -4.47 5.81 -1.31
C SER A 79 -5.13 7.18 -1.49
N CYS A 80 -6.46 7.17 -1.64
CA CYS A 80 -7.28 8.39 -1.63
C CYS A 80 -8.33 8.32 -0.53
N ARG A 81 -7.91 7.92 0.68
CA ARG A 81 -8.78 7.83 1.86
C ARG A 81 -8.39 8.90 2.86
N LEU A 82 -9.38 9.63 3.37
CA LEU A 82 -9.16 10.67 4.37
C LEU A 82 -8.78 10.04 5.71
N LEU A 83 -7.75 10.59 6.37
CA LEU A 83 -7.35 10.23 7.72
C LEU A 83 -8.42 10.68 8.72
N ASN A 84 -9.19 9.71 9.23
CA ASN A 84 -10.35 9.95 10.08
C ASN A 84 -9.98 10.11 11.56
N ILE A 85 -9.17 11.13 11.87
CA ILE A 85 -8.86 11.54 13.24
C ILE A 85 -9.63 12.83 13.54
N THR A 86 -10.50 12.81 14.54
CA THR A 86 -11.37 13.96 14.86
C THR A 86 -11.08 14.60 16.21
N ASN A 87 -10.69 13.82 17.23
CA ASN A 87 -10.46 14.33 18.59
C ASN A 87 -9.45 13.47 19.35
N PRO A 88 -8.14 13.60 19.06
CA PRO A 88 -7.13 12.80 19.75
C PRO A 88 -6.99 13.23 21.22
N VAL A 89 -7.01 12.25 22.14
CA VAL A 89 -6.81 12.49 23.58
C VAL A 89 -5.31 12.46 23.88
N LEU A 90 -4.65 13.61 23.80
CA LEU A 90 -3.19 13.72 23.96
C LEU A 90 -2.76 13.64 25.43
N ASN A 91 -1.55 13.13 25.65
CA ASN A 91 -0.88 13.10 26.97
C ASN A 91 -1.67 12.37 28.07
N GLN A 92 -2.51 11.41 27.68
CA GLN A 92 -3.27 10.56 28.60
C GLN A 92 -3.08 9.09 28.20
N GLU A 93 -3.11 8.22 29.18
CA GLU A 93 -3.17 6.77 28.96
C GLU A 93 -4.59 6.38 28.54
N ILE A 94 -4.67 5.65 27.43
CA ILE A 94 -5.92 5.23 26.80
C ILE A 94 -6.01 3.71 26.84
N GLU A 95 -7.06 3.17 27.47
CA GLU A 95 -7.38 1.75 27.43
C GLU A 95 -8.06 1.41 26.10
N ALA A 96 -7.39 0.63 25.24
CA ALA A 96 -7.88 0.33 23.89
C ALA A 96 -9.18 -0.50 23.88
N PHE A 97 -9.37 -1.34 24.90
CA PHE A 97 -10.54 -2.21 25.04
C PHE A 97 -11.09 -2.09 26.46
N SER A 98 -12.38 -1.78 26.59
CA SER A 98 -13.06 -1.72 27.88
C SER A 98 -14.26 -2.67 27.94
N LEU A 99 -14.54 -3.17 29.14
CA LEU A 99 -15.67 -4.06 29.41
C LEU A 99 -16.89 -3.25 29.84
N SER A 100 -18.03 -3.47 29.19
CA SER A 100 -19.33 -2.98 29.66
C SER A 100 -19.84 -3.85 30.81
N GLU A 101 -20.45 -3.24 31.83
CA GLU A 101 -20.79 -3.89 33.10
C GLU A 101 -21.87 -5.00 32.98
N ASP A 102 -22.64 -5.05 31.90
CA ASP A 102 -23.88 -5.84 31.80
C ASP A 102 -23.76 -7.19 31.07
N THR A 103 -22.55 -7.71 30.80
CA THR A 103 -22.39 -8.99 30.08
C THR A 103 -21.69 -10.04 30.94
N SER A 104 -22.38 -11.16 31.19
CA SER A 104 -21.83 -12.33 31.90
C SER A 104 -20.55 -12.82 31.22
N SER A 105 -19.44 -12.94 31.95
CA SER A 105 -18.18 -13.54 31.49
C SER A 105 -18.47 -14.90 30.84
N GLU A 106 -18.31 -15.01 29.53
CA GLU A 106 -18.40 -16.30 28.83
C GLU A 106 -16.97 -16.84 28.80
N LEU A 107 -16.76 -17.99 29.44
CA LEU A 107 -15.52 -18.75 29.27
C LEU A 107 -15.52 -19.29 27.84
N SER A 108 -14.54 -18.89 27.03
CA SER A 108 -14.28 -19.59 25.78
C SER A 108 -13.32 -20.75 26.04
N GLU A 109 -13.51 -21.86 25.33
CA GLU A 109 -12.56 -22.96 25.30
C GLU A 109 -11.31 -22.62 24.47
N ASP A 110 -11.31 -21.48 23.77
CA ASP A 110 -10.19 -21.03 22.95
C ASP A 110 -8.94 -20.79 23.81
N ARG A 111 -7.85 -21.48 23.43
CA ARG A 111 -6.54 -21.34 24.09
C ARG A 111 -5.74 -20.18 23.55
N VAL A 112 -6.00 -19.81 22.29
CA VAL A 112 -5.32 -18.72 21.59
C VAL A 112 -6.39 -17.81 21.01
N VAL A 113 -6.28 -16.53 21.34
CA VAL A 113 -7.21 -15.50 20.91
C VAL A 113 -6.39 -14.32 20.41
N SER A 114 -6.76 -13.73 19.28
CA SER A 114 -5.95 -12.65 18.68
C SER A 114 -6.80 -11.53 18.07
N VAL A 115 -6.21 -10.34 18.07
CA VAL A 115 -6.73 -9.16 17.38
C VAL A 115 -5.62 -8.48 16.60
N SER A 116 -5.89 -8.15 15.35
CA SER A 116 -5.00 -7.33 14.54
C SER A 116 -5.46 -5.87 14.58
N PHE A 117 -4.51 -4.95 14.54
CA PHE A 117 -4.79 -3.52 14.48
C PHE A 117 -3.74 -2.83 13.62
N ARG A 118 -4.13 -1.65 13.11
CA ARG A 118 -3.28 -0.76 12.33
C ARG A 118 -3.17 0.57 13.03
N VAL A 119 -1.96 1.09 13.13
CA VAL A 119 -1.66 2.41 13.68
C VAL A 119 -1.77 3.45 12.56
N LEU A 120 -2.63 4.45 12.76
CA LEU A 120 -2.86 5.56 11.83
C LEU A 120 -2.11 6.83 12.23
N TYR A 121 -1.64 6.91 13.47
CA TYR A 121 -0.77 7.97 13.97
C TYR A 121 0.13 7.43 15.09
N PRO A 122 1.40 7.87 15.22
CA PRO A 122 2.34 7.27 16.17
C PRO A 122 1.82 7.17 17.62
N ILE A 123 1.90 5.96 18.17
CA ILE A 123 1.50 5.64 19.55
C ILE A 123 2.62 4.91 20.29
N VAL A 124 2.56 4.91 21.63
CA VAL A 124 3.42 4.10 22.49
C VAL A 124 2.52 3.21 23.34
N ILE A 125 2.69 1.90 23.24
CA ILE A 125 2.01 0.95 24.14
C ILE A 125 2.78 0.93 25.47
N THR A 126 2.10 1.20 26.57
CA THR A 126 2.71 1.26 27.91
C THR A 126 2.47 -0.01 28.71
N SER A 127 1.32 -0.65 28.53
CA SER A 127 0.94 -1.86 29.26
C SER A 127 0.13 -2.82 28.41
N LEU A 128 0.29 -4.12 28.67
CA LEU A 128 -0.56 -5.19 28.15
C LEU A 128 -1.43 -5.74 29.27
N GLY A 129 -2.63 -6.19 28.94
CA GLY A 129 -3.59 -6.67 29.94
C GLY A 129 -4.43 -7.86 29.50
N VAL A 130 -5.03 -8.50 30.50
CA VAL A 130 -5.85 -9.71 30.38
C VAL A 130 -7.19 -9.54 31.09
N PHE A 131 -8.25 -10.10 30.50
CA PHE A 131 -9.54 -10.23 31.16
C PHE A 131 -9.46 -11.30 32.26
N TYR A 132 -10.16 -11.07 33.36
CA TYR A 132 -10.28 -12.03 34.44
C TYR A 132 -11.71 -12.08 34.98
N ASP A 133 -12.18 -13.28 35.27
CA ASP A 133 -13.48 -13.49 35.91
C ASP A 133 -13.30 -13.51 37.43
N ALA A 134 -13.90 -12.53 38.11
CA ALA A 134 -13.72 -12.33 39.54
C ALA A 134 -14.49 -13.37 40.36
N SER A 135 -14.00 -14.61 40.39
CA SER A 135 -14.25 -15.51 41.52
C SER A 135 -13.25 -15.17 42.64
N ASP A 136 -13.73 -15.12 43.89
CA ASP A 136 -13.13 -14.54 45.13
C ASP A 136 -11.70 -15.00 45.55
N GLY A 137 -10.92 -15.63 44.67
CA GLY A 137 -9.62 -16.26 44.96
C GLY A 137 -8.38 -15.64 44.31
N GLY A 138 -8.45 -14.41 43.77
CA GLY A 138 -7.31 -13.75 43.09
C GLY A 138 -6.95 -14.38 41.74
N PHE A 139 -5.91 -13.88 41.06
CA PHE A 139 -5.53 -14.37 39.74
C PHE A 139 -4.91 -15.78 39.82
N GLN A 140 -5.56 -16.79 39.24
CA GLN A 140 -5.14 -18.21 39.36
C GLN A 140 -4.67 -18.88 38.05
N ARG A 141 -4.53 -18.13 36.95
CA ARG A 141 -4.23 -18.67 35.62
C ARG A 141 -2.83 -18.30 35.14
N ASN A 142 -2.32 -19.04 34.15
CA ASN A 142 -1.08 -18.73 33.46
C ASN A 142 -1.37 -18.30 32.02
N ILE A 143 -1.30 -16.99 31.77
CA ILE A 143 -1.63 -16.39 30.48
C ILE A 143 -0.43 -15.61 29.96
N THR A 144 -0.10 -15.78 28.69
CA THR A 144 0.94 -14.99 28.01
C THR A 144 0.29 -14.10 26.97
N VAL A 145 0.64 -12.81 26.98
CA VAL A 145 0.21 -11.84 25.98
C VAL A 145 1.43 -11.45 25.16
N LYS A 146 1.31 -11.51 23.84
CA LYS A 146 2.37 -11.20 22.90
C LYS A 146 1.87 -10.18 21.87
N LEU A 147 2.73 -9.25 21.46
CA LEU A 147 2.48 -8.41 20.30
C LEU A 147 3.44 -8.79 19.19
N TYR A 148 2.90 -9.12 18.02
CA TYR A 148 3.66 -9.39 16.80
C TYR A 148 3.52 -8.23 15.83
N GLN A 149 4.54 -8.02 15.02
CA GLN A 149 4.46 -7.24 13.79
C GLN A 149 4.10 -8.18 12.63
N ALA A 150 3.31 -7.70 11.66
CA ALA A 150 2.76 -8.52 10.57
C ALA A 150 3.80 -9.32 9.75
N ASP A 151 5.08 -8.93 9.78
CA ASP A 151 6.20 -9.53 9.04
C ASP A 151 7.29 -10.17 9.92
N GLN A 152 7.08 -10.25 11.25
CA GLN A 152 8.08 -10.76 12.20
C GLN A 152 7.60 -12.02 12.93
N GLU A 153 8.44 -13.05 12.99
CA GLU A 153 8.19 -14.26 13.79
C GLU A 153 8.42 -14.03 15.30
N GLU A 154 9.25 -13.06 15.66
CA GLU A 154 9.52 -12.72 17.06
C GLU A 154 8.51 -11.70 17.59
N ALA A 155 8.04 -11.93 18.82
CA ALA A 155 7.15 -10.99 19.49
C ALA A 155 7.93 -9.73 19.91
N LEU A 156 7.42 -8.56 19.52
CA LEU A 156 7.94 -7.25 19.95
C LEU A 156 7.79 -7.08 21.48
N PHE A 157 6.66 -7.52 22.02
CA PHE A 157 6.35 -7.47 23.46
C PHE A 157 5.86 -8.80 23.97
N VAL A 158 6.24 -9.12 25.21
CA VAL A 158 5.72 -10.28 25.93
C VAL A 158 5.41 -9.89 27.37
N ALA A 159 4.16 -10.09 27.77
CA ALA A 159 3.73 -9.98 29.16
C ALA A 159 3.19 -11.33 29.65
N ARG A 160 3.83 -11.92 30.66
CA ARG A 160 3.43 -13.22 31.25
C ARG A 160 2.72 -12.98 32.57
N PHE A 161 1.49 -13.45 32.69
CA PHE A 161 0.67 -13.36 33.89
C PHE A 161 0.64 -14.70 34.60
N SER A 162 0.84 -14.68 35.92
CA SER A 162 0.79 -15.85 36.79
C SER A 162 0.29 -15.46 38.18
N PRO A 163 -0.14 -16.40 39.04
CA PRO A 163 -0.58 -16.08 40.40
C PRO A 163 0.43 -15.25 41.23
N PRO A 164 1.74 -15.54 41.23
CA PRO A 164 2.72 -14.72 41.96
C PRO A 164 3.05 -13.39 41.26
N SER A 165 2.63 -13.21 40.01
CA SER A 165 2.90 -12.02 39.21
C SER A 165 1.69 -11.72 38.33
N CYS A 166 0.65 -11.15 38.94
CA CYS A 166 -0.63 -10.86 38.28
C CYS A 166 -0.71 -9.44 37.69
N GLY A 167 0.15 -8.51 38.15
CA GLY A 167 0.14 -7.12 37.68
C GLY A 167 -0.76 -6.22 38.55
N VAL A 168 -1.27 -5.14 37.96
CA VAL A 168 -2.16 -4.18 38.63
C VAL A 168 -3.56 -4.28 38.04
N GLN A 169 -4.57 -4.29 38.90
CA GLN A 169 -5.97 -4.36 38.47
C GLN A 169 -6.54 -2.96 38.20
N VAL A 170 -7.09 -2.76 37.00
CA VAL A 170 -7.79 -1.54 36.57
C VAL A 170 -9.06 -1.96 35.83
N ASN A 171 -10.23 -1.47 36.22
CA ASN A 171 -11.50 -1.66 35.49
C ASN A 171 -11.82 -3.12 35.08
N LYS A 172 -11.56 -4.11 35.96
CA LYS A 172 -11.71 -5.57 35.75
C LYS A 172 -10.67 -6.23 34.81
N LEU A 173 -9.67 -5.48 34.35
CA LEU A 173 -8.50 -6.01 33.66
C LEU A 173 -7.29 -6.03 34.59
N TRP A 174 -6.39 -6.98 34.35
CA TRP A 174 -5.06 -6.99 34.95
C TRP A 174 -4.05 -6.50 33.92
N TYR A 175 -3.29 -5.46 34.25
CA TYR A 175 -2.27 -4.90 33.38
C TYR A 175 -0.86 -5.12 33.92
N LYS A 176 0.07 -5.29 32.99
CA LYS A 176 1.51 -5.28 33.25
C LYS A 176 2.21 -4.28 32.33
N PRO A 177 3.15 -3.49 32.87
CA PRO A 177 3.95 -2.62 32.04
C PRO A 177 4.82 -3.46 31.10
N VAL A 178 5.02 -2.95 29.90
CA VAL A 178 5.94 -3.53 28.90
C VAL A 178 7.00 -2.50 28.52
N GLU A 179 8.05 -2.97 27.83
CA GLU A 179 9.03 -2.06 27.25
C GLU A 179 8.34 -1.12 26.25
N GLN A 180 8.69 0.16 26.27
CA GLN A 180 7.99 1.19 25.52
C GLN A 180 8.72 1.44 24.20
N PHE A 181 8.06 1.16 23.08
CA PHE A 181 8.52 1.53 21.74
C PHE A 181 7.47 2.38 21.04
N ILE A 182 7.96 3.27 20.18
CA ILE A 182 7.09 4.06 19.30
C ILE A 182 6.66 3.17 18.15
N LEU A 183 5.36 2.89 18.07
CA LEU A 183 4.75 2.24 16.92
C LEU A 183 4.46 3.33 15.86
N PRO A 184 5.11 3.29 14.69
CA PRO A 184 4.96 4.32 13.67
C PRO A 184 3.61 4.24 12.96
N GLU A 185 3.28 5.29 12.19
CA GLU A 185 2.17 5.26 11.25
C GLU A 185 2.30 4.07 10.27
N SER A 186 1.17 3.46 9.92
CA SER A 186 1.06 2.25 9.11
C SER A 186 1.65 0.98 9.74
N PHE A 187 2.04 1.00 11.01
CA PHE A 187 2.37 -0.21 11.74
C PHE A 187 1.14 -1.12 11.82
N GLU A 188 1.29 -2.37 11.39
CA GLU A 188 0.29 -3.43 11.52
C GLU A 188 0.79 -4.45 12.54
N GLY A 189 0.03 -4.56 13.63
CA GLY A 189 0.34 -5.43 14.75
C GLY A 189 -0.77 -6.43 15.03
N THR A 190 -0.38 -7.59 15.54
CA THR A 190 -1.33 -8.60 16.04
C THR A 190 -1.03 -8.89 17.50
N ILE A 191 -1.97 -8.58 18.38
CA ILE A 191 -1.91 -8.95 19.79
C ILE A 191 -2.51 -10.35 19.96
N VAL A 192 -1.79 -11.22 20.65
CA VAL A 192 -2.15 -12.63 20.85
C VAL A 192 -2.15 -12.92 22.35
N TRP A 193 -3.26 -13.48 22.83
CA TRP A 193 -3.39 -14.03 24.16
C TRP A 193 -3.32 -15.55 24.07
N GLU A 194 -2.47 -16.16 24.91
CA GLU A 194 -2.27 -17.60 24.99
C GLU A 194 -2.47 -18.09 26.42
N SER A 195 -3.40 -19.02 26.63
CA SER A 195 -3.56 -19.74 27.91
C SER A 195 -2.73 -21.02 27.92
N GLN A 196 -1.95 -21.21 28.98
CA GLN A 196 -1.26 -22.48 29.22
C GLN A 196 -2.14 -23.49 29.97
N ASP A 197 -3.29 -23.04 30.47
CA ASP A 197 -4.21 -23.84 31.26
C ASP A 197 -5.26 -24.55 30.38
N LEU A 198 -5.77 -25.69 30.86
CA LEU A 198 -6.80 -26.46 30.15
C LEU A 198 -8.16 -25.73 30.04
N GLN A 199 -8.40 -24.70 30.87
CA GLN A 199 -9.69 -23.98 30.97
C GLN A 199 -9.83 -22.79 29.99
N GLY A 200 -8.99 -22.69 28.97
CA GLY A 200 -9.10 -21.68 27.91
C GLY A 200 -8.92 -20.24 28.40
N LEU A 201 -9.27 -19.28 27.54
CA LEU A 201 -9.26 -17.84 27.82
C LEU A 201 -10.67 -17.31 28.08
N VAL A 202 -10.78 -16.31 28.96
CA VAL A 202 -11.99 -15.47 29.00
C VAL A 202 -11.91 -14.53 27.81
N SER A 203 -12.66 -14.83 26.75
CA SER A 203 -12.66 -14.04 25.53
C SER A 203 -14.04 -13.46 25.22
N ARG A 204 -14.04 -12.38 24.46
CA ARG A 204 -15.23 -11.69 23.97
C ARG A 204 -15.16 -11.55 22.46
N ASN A 205 -16.33 -11.62 21.84
CA ASN A 205 -16.45 -11.26 20.43
C ASN A 205 -16.08 -9.78 20.25
N LEU A 206 -15.20 -9.51 19.30
CA LEU A 206 -14.68 -8.16 19.03
C LEU A 206 -15.79 -7.13 18.77
N HIS A 207 -16.89 -7.53 18.12
CA HIS A 207 -18.02 -6.64 17.83
C HIS A 207 -18.84 -6.23 19.07
N ARG A 208 -18.62 -6.90 20.22
CA ARG A 208 -19.32 -6.64 21.48
C ARG A 208 -18.47 -5.90 22.50
N VAL A 209 -17.20 -5.62 22.18
CA VAL A 209 -16.27 -4.90 23.06
C VAL A 209 -16.26 -3.42 22.68
N ALA A 210 -16.28 -2.53 23.69
CA ALA A 210 -16.08 -1.11 23.45
C ALA A 210 -14.60 -0.87 23.10
N VAL A 211 -14.35 -0.43 21.87
CA VAL A 211 -13.01 -0.09 21.38
C VAL A 211 -12.79 1.41 21.51
N ASN A 212 -11.71 1.79 22.17
CA ASN A 212 -11.24 3.17 22.22
C ASN A 212 -10.04 3.33 21.28
N ASP A 213 -10.31 3.93 20.13
CA ASP A 213 -9.31 4.16 19.08
C ASP A 213 -8.47 5.44 19.30
N GLY A 214 -8.61 6.09 20.45
CA GLY A 214 -7.92 7.34 20.78
C GLY A 214 -8.32 8.50 19.87
N GLY A 215 -9.55 8.49 19.34
CA GLY A 215 -10.05 9.51 18.41
C GLY A 215 -9.67 9.23 16.95
N GLY A 216 -9.42 7.96 16.62
CA GLY A 216 -9.09 7.45 15.29
C GLY A 216 -7.59 7.22 15.02
N VAL A 217 -6.72 7.23 16.04
CA VAL A 217 -5.27 7.05 15.87
C VAL A 217 -4.86 5.60 15.63
N LEU A 218 -5.76 4.65 15.89
CA LEU A 218 -5.61 3.24 15.55
C LEU A 218 -6.92 2.72 14.95
N ARG A 219 -6.84 1.64 14.18
CA ARG A 219 -7.99 0.91 13.66
C ARG A 219 -7.82 -0.56 13.96
N VAL A 220 -8.82 -1.17 14.58
CA VAL A 220 -8.84 -2.63 14.74
C VAL A 220 -9.27 -3.27 13.41
N LEU A 221 -8.53 -4.28 12.97
CA LEU A 221 -8.78 -5.02 11.74
C LEU A 221 -9.60 -6.28 12.08
N THR A 222 -10.62 -6.56 11.27
CA THR A 222 -11.44 -7.79 11.37
C THR A 222 -11.14 -8.72 10.21
N ALA A 223 -11.39 -10.02 10.36
CA ALA A 223 -11.04 -11.05 9.37
C ALA A 223 -11.63 -10.83 7.94
N GLY A 224 -12.60 -9.92 7.77
CA GLY A 224 -13.17 -9.54 6.47
C GLY A 224 -12.39 -8.49 5.67
N GLU A 225 -11.43 -7.77 6.28
CA GLU A 225 -10.72 -6.63 5.64
C GLU A 225 -9.36 -6.98 5.03
N GLY A 226 -9.13 -8.26 4.67
CA GLY A 226 -7.97 -8.66 3.88
C GLY A 226 -6.64 -8.75 4.65
N ALA A 227 -6.69 -8.88 5.98
CA ALA A 227 -5.53 -9.26 6.76
C ALA A 227 -5.16 -10.71 6.43
N LEU A 228 -3.96 -10.93 5.90
CA LEU A 228 -3.35 -12.25 5.97
C LEU A 228 -3.11 -12.50 7.46
N PRO A 229 -3.72 -13.54 8.06
CA PRO A 229 -3.36 -13.92 9.42
C PRO A 229 -1.85 -14.17 9.44
N HIS A 230 -1.20 -13.84 10.54
CA HIS A 230 0.14 -14.37 10.80
C HIS A 230 0.02 -15.90 10.63
N GLU A 231 0.76 -16.48 9.68
CA GLU A 231 0.55 -17.80 9.07
C GLU A 231 0.58 -19.00 10.06
N PHE A 232 0.65 -18.73 11.36
CA PHE A 232 0.81 -19.71 12.43
C PHE A 232 -0.12 -19.53 13.65
N THR A 233 -1.04 -18.56 13.68
CA THR A 233 -1.98 -18.46 14.81
C THR A 233 -3.21 -19.35 14.59
N GLU A 234 -3.15 -20.62 15.03
CA GLU A 234 -4.34 -21.46 15.27
C GLU A 234 -5.13 -20.87 16.46
N GLY A 235 -5.84 -19.76 16.24
CA GLY A 235 -6.57 -19.04 17.29
C GLY A 235 -7.87 -18.42 16.79
N ALA A 236 -8.82 -18.22 17.71
CA ALA A 236 -10.09 -17.59 17.41
C ALA A 236 -9.97 -16.06 17.38
N GLU A 237 -10.68 -15.41 16.46
CA GLU A 237 -10.82 -13.96 16.45
C GLU A 237 -11.65 -13.52 17.66
N GLY A 238 -11.06 -12.72 18.54
CA GLY A 238 -11.71 -12.27 19.76
C GLY A 238 -10.77 -11.46 20.63
N VAL A 239 -11.31 -10.89 21.70
CA VAL A 239 -10.56 -10.07 22.65
C VAL A 239 -10.51 -10.82 23.97
N ALA A 240 -9.32 -11.14 24.48
CA ALA A 240 -9.13 -11.78 25.79
C ALA A 240 -8.43 -10.86 26.81
N GLY A 241 -8.35 -9.55 26.50
CA GLY A 241 -7.71 -8.55 27.34
C GLY A 241 -7.66 -7.20 26.64
N GLY A 242 -6.61 -6.43 26.90
CA GLY A 242 -6.42 -5.16 26.23
C GLY A 242 -5.00 -4.64 26.32
N PHE A 243 -4.77 -3.42 25.83
CA PHE A 243 -3.51 -2.72 26.00
C PHE A 243 -3.79 -1.25 26.29
N ILE A 244 -2.85 -0.63 27.00
CA ILE A 244 -2.86 0.80 27.30
C ILE A 244 -1.83 1.46 26.39
N PHE A 245 -2.21 2.56 25.78
CA PHE A 245 -1.33 3.33 24.92
C PHE A 245 -1.44 4.83 25.16
N THR A 246 -0.43 5.56 24.74
CA THR A 246 -0.41 7.03 24.69
C THR A 246 -0.13 7.48 23.26
N ILE A 247 -0.66 8.65 22.89
CA ILE A 247 -0.42 9.25 21.58
C ILE A 247 0.91 10.01 21.64
N GLN A 248 1.84 9.67 20.75
CA GLN A 248 3.16 10.31 20.71
C GLN A 248 3.09 11.64 19.98
N GLY A 249 3.53 12.72 20.64
CA GLY A 249 3.74 14.01 19.99
C GLY A 249 4.82 13.97 18.92
N ASP A 250 4.58 14.67 17.81
CA ASP A 250 5.46 14.69 16.65
C ASP A 250 6.83 15.31 16.99
N ASN A 251 7.89 14.48 17.01
CA ASN A 251 9.28 14.92 17.07
C ASN A 251 9.84 14.87 15.64
N THR A 252 9.41 15.85 14.82
CA THR A 252 9.67 15.97 13.37
C THR A 252 11.14 15.89 12.93
N GLU A 253 12.11 15.98 13.84
CA GLU A 253 13.56 15.79 13.58
C GLU A 253 14.13 14.47 14.13
N ALA A 254 13.54 13.88 15.19
CA ALA A 254 14.04 12.62 15.76
C ALA A 254 13.58 11.41 14.93
N GLN A 255 12.35 11.43 14.42
CA GLN A 255 11.82 10.37 13.53
C GLN A 255 12.54 10.33 12.17
N LYS A 256 13.00 11.49 11.65
CA LYS A 256 13.82 11.53 10.42
C LYS A 256 15.24 10.99 10.62
N ARG A 257 15.72 10.88 11.87
CA ARG A 257 17.05 10.34 12.20
C ARG A 257 17.06 8.82 12.43
N ALA A 258 15.91 8.21 12.75
CA ALA A 258 15.81 6.78 12.98
C ALA A 258 15.71 5.95 11.68
N MET A 259 15.50 6.60 10.54
CA MET A 259 15.42 5.98 9.21
C MET A 259 16.56 6.53 8.34
N CYS A 260 17.64 5.75 8.19
CA CYS A 260 18.92 5.99 7.47
C CYS A 260 20.03 6.78 8.21
N PRO A 261 21.22 6.18 8.44
CA PRO A 261 22.38 6.88 8.98
C PRO A 261 23.23 7.48 7.85
N VAL A 262 23.20 8.81 7.67
CA VAL A 262 24.29 9.54 6.99
C VAL A 262 24.64 10.79 7.81
N PRO A 263 25.92 11.05 8.15
CA PRO A 263 26.26 12.09 9.12
C PRO A 263 26.57 13.43 8.45
N ARG A 264 25.85 14.51 8.79
CA ARG A 264 26.39 15.89 8.66
C ARG A 264 25.92 16.84 9.77
N ARG A 265 26.92 17.24 10.59
CA ARG A 265 27.19 18.42 11.44
C ARG A 265 26.06 19.12 12.25
N PRO A 266 26.38 19.66 13.45
CA PRO A 266 25.40 20.09 14.43
C PRO A 266 25.02 21.57 14.25
N TRP A 267 23.72 21.86 14.26
CA TRP A 267 23.19 23.21 14.43
C TRP A 267 22.64 23.40 15.84
N ARG A 268 22.97 24.58 16.39
CA ARG A 268 22.66 25.03 17.74
C ARG A 268 21.18 25.35 17.89
N GLY A 269 20.60 24.78 18.93
CA GLY A 269 19.56 25.37 19.78
C GLY A 269 18.22 25.60 19.12
N TRP A 270 17.23 24.79 19.49
CA TRP A 270 15.85 25.28 19.54
C TRP A 270 15.02 24.59 20.61
N LYS A 271 14.08 25.39 21.11
CA LYS A 271 13.30 25.18 22.32
C LYS A 271 12.27 24.05 22.12
N SER A 272 12.13 23.25 23.18
CA SER A 272 11.03 22.31 23.41
C SER A 272 9.68 22.99 23.17
N ASN A 273 9.07 22.70 22.02
CA ASN A 273 7.63 22.87 21.85
C ASN A 273 6.96 21.54 22.24
N THR A 274 5.91 21.66 23.04
CA THR A 274 5.14 20.61 23.70
C THR A 274 4.72 19.46 22.77
N GLU A 275 5.00 18.23 23.23
CA GLU A 275 4.87 16.93 22.54
C GLU A 275 3.40 16.49 22.30
N GLY A 276 2.62 17.29 21.58
CA GLY A 276 1.25 16.90 21.19
C GLY A 276 0.55 17.88 20.25
N ASP A 277 1.00 19.13 20.20
CA ASP A 277 0.31 20.19 19.47
C ASP A 277 0.35 20.05 17.94
N ALA A 278 1.25 19.23 17.39
CA ALA A 278 1.45 19.09 15.95
C ALA A 278 0.24 18.44 15.26
N LEU A 279 -0.28 17.34 15.81
CA LEU A 279 -1.48 16.66 15.28
C LEU A 279 -2.68 17.61 15.32
N LEU A 280 -2.93 18.27 16.45
CA LEU A 280 -4.02 19.24 16.57
C LEU A 280 -3.87 20.40 15.57
N LYS A 281 -2.67 20.98 15.43
CA LYS A 281 -2.40 22.02 14.43
C LYS A 281 -2.65 21.53 13.01
N ASN A 282 -2.26 20.30 12.70
CA ASN A 282 -2.51 19.67 11.40
C ASN A 282 -4.02 19.55 11.14
N LEU A 283 -4.78 19.01 12.12
CA LEU A 283 -6.24 18.87 12.03
C LEU A 283 -6.95 20.22 11.89
N HIS A 284 -6.52 21.26 12.63
CA HIS A 284 -7.07 22.61 12.51
C HIS A 284 -6.83 23.26 11.15
N SER A 285 -5.72 22.94 10.47
CA SER A 285 -5.39 23.50 9.15
C SER A 285 -5.98 22.69 7.99
N ARG A 286 -6.51 21.49 8.24
CA ARG A 286 -7.12 20.60 7.24
C ARG A 286 -8.21 21.26 6.38
N PRO A 287 -9.21 22.00 6.92
CA PRO A 287 -10.25 22.61 6.09
C PRO A 287 -9.68 23.58 5.05
N ARG A 288 -8.65 24.34 5.43
CA ARG A 288 -7.99 25.27 4.51
C ARG A 288 -7.18 24.54 3.44
N ARG A 289 -6.37 23.55 3.84
CA ARG A 289 -5.61 22.70 2.90
C ARG A 289 -6.52 22.02 1.88
N LEU A 290 -7.66 21.51 2.32
CA LEU A 290 -8.62 20.84 1.44
C LEU A 290 -9.15 21.80 0.36
N LEU A 291 -9.50 23.04 0.74
CA LEU A 291 -9.95 24.06 -0.22
C LEU A 291 -8.86 24.43 -1.23
N ASP A 292 -7.65 24.70 -0.74
CA ASP A 292 -6.51 25.07 -1.59
C ASP A 292 -6.15 23.90 -2.54
N HIS A 293 -6.19 22.65 -2.05
CA HIS A 293 -5.94 21.45 -2.83
C HIS A 293 -6.98 21.20 -3.92
N ILE A 294 -8.27 21.36 -3.61
CA ILE A 294 -9.35 21.22 -4.61
C ILE A 294 -9.18 22.28 -5.72
N SER A 295 -8.80 23.51 -5.37
CA SER A 295 -8.51 24.55 -6.36
C SER A 295 -7.35 24.14 -7.28
N ASN A 296 -6.26 23.63 -6.71
CA ASN A 296 -5.09 23.19 -7.47
C ASN A 296 -5.43 22.00 -8.39
N LEU A 297 -6.27 21.06 -7.94
CA LEU A 297 -6.75 19.96 -8.78
C LEU A 297 -7.55 20.46 -9.98
N GLN A 298 -8.40 21.48 -9.81
CA GLN A 298 -9.17 22.05 -10.92
C GLN A 298 -8.25 22.71 -11.97
N GLU A 299 -7.17 23.35 -11.54
CA GLU A 299 -6.15 23.89 -12.43
C GLU A 299 -5.39 22.78 -13.17
N GLU A 300 -4.97 21.72 -12.45
CA GLU A 300 -4.35 20.53 -13.04
C GLU A 300 -5.24 19.87 -14.10
N ASP A 301 -6.54 19.70 -13.80
CA ASP A 301 -7.54 19.18 -14.73
C ASP A 301 -7.61 20.00 -16.03
N ALA A 302 -7.53 21.33 -15.93
CA ALA A 302 -7.57 22.22 -17.08
C ALA A 302 -6.30 22.10 -17.93
N LEU A 303 -5.13 22.07 -17.28
CA LEU A 303 -3.83 21.91 -17.94
C LEU A 303 -3.73 20.55 -18.66
N LEU A 304 -4.19 19.47 -18.03
CA LEU A 304 -4.20 18.13 -18.63
C LEU A 304 -5.13 18.01 -19.84
N LYS A 305 -6.30 18.66 -19.80
CA LYS A 305 -7.21 18.70 -20.96
C LYS A 305 -6.58 19.45 -22.12
N GLU A 306 -5.91 20.57 -21.84
CA GLU A 306 -5.21 21.32 -22.87
C GLU A 306 -4.02 20.54 -23.44
N GLU A 307 -3.22 19.89 -22.59
CA GLU A 307 -2.13 19.00 -23.01
C GLU A 307 -2.65 17.87 -23.92
N SER A 308 -3.75 17.23 -23.52
CA SER A 308 -4.39 16.17 -24.31
C SER A 308 -4.89 16.68 -25.66
N ARG A 309 -5.41 17.91 -25.73
CA ARG A 309 -5.87 18.54 -26.97
C ARG A 309 -4.70 18.89 -27.89
N LEU A 310 -3.59 19.36 -27.33
CA LEU A 310 -2.41 19.77 -28.09
C LEU A 310 -1.65 18.57 -28.68
N HIS A 311 -1.52 17.48 -27.92
CA HIS A 311 -0.67 16.36 -28.32
C HIS A 311 -1.44 15.13 -28.84
N GLY A 312 -2.70 14.94 -28.44
CA GLY A 312 -3.51 13.79 -28.85
C GLY A 312 -2.94 12.42 -28.43
N ASP A 313 -2.00 12.40 -27.48
CA ASP A 313 -1.25 11.23 -27.04
C ASP A 313 -1.64 10.73 -25.64
N ILE A 314 -2.64 11.34 -25.00
CA ILE A 314 -3.14 10.95 -23.67
C ILE A 314 -4.42 10.11 -23.79
N VAL A 315 -4.49 9.04 -23.02
CA VAL A 315 -5.67 8.22 -22.75
C VAL A 315 -6.06 8.41 -21.29
N PHE A 316 -7.21 9.05 -21.06
CA PHE A 316 -7.80 9.14 -19.73
C PHE A 316 -8.59 7.87 -19.43
N VAL A 317 -8.25 7.20 -18.32
CA VAL A 317 -8.96 6.00 -17.85
C VAL A 317 -9.75 6.32 -16.58
N ASP A 318 -10.94 5.74 -16.42
CA ASP A 318 -11.88 6.10 -15.34
C ASP A 318 -11.47 5.59 -13.95
N VAL A 319 -10.38 6.14 -13.41
CA VAL A 319 -9.85 5.83 -12.08
C VAL A 319 -9.41 7.10 -11.37
N ILE A 320 -9.42 7.06 -10.04
CA ILE A 320 -8.74 8.09 -9.25
C ILE A 320 -7.24 7.81 -9.34
N ASP A 321 -6.47 8.78 -9.80
CA ASP A 321 -5.04 8.65 -10.05
C ASP A 321 -4.25 8.66 -8.73
N THR A 322 -4.08 7.47 -8.16
CA THR A 322 -3.21 7.20 -7.02
C THR A 322 -2.39 5.93 -7.28
N TYR A 323 -1.30 5.78 -6.54
CA TYR A 323 -0.43 4.61 -6.66
C TYR A 323 -1.19 3.29 -6.40
N ARG A 324 -2.06 3.24 -5.38
CA ARG A 324 -2.85 2.05 -5.06
C ARG A 324 -3.84 1.65 -6.17
N ASN A 325 -4.22 2.59 -7.04
CA ASN A 325 -5.12 2.36 -8.16
C ASN A 325 -4.39 2.08 -9.50
N VAL A 326 -3.06 1.98 -9.51
CA VAL A 326 -2.29 1.62 -10.72
C VAL A 326 -2.77 0.32 -11.37
N PRO A 327 -3.10 -0.76 -10.63
CA PRO A 327 -3.66 -1.97 -11.24
C PRO A 327 -4.98 -1.71 -11.99
N ALA A 328 -5.88 -0.91 -11.41
CA ALA A 328 -7.12 -0.52 -12.06
C ALA A 328 -6.87 0.41 -13.27
N LYS A 329 -5.89 1.31 -13.19
CA LYS A 329 -5.44 2.15 -14.31
C LYS A 329 -4.99 1.28 -15.48
N LEU A 330 -4.14 0.29 -15.21
CA LEU A 330 -3.59 -0.62 -16.21
C LEU A 330 -4.69 -1.50 -16.83
N LEU A 331 -5.61 -2.03 -16.02
CA LEU A 331 -6.73 -2.83 -16.51
C LEU A 331 -7.63 -2.02 -17.45
N ASN A 332 -7.95 -0.77 -17.11
CA ASN A 332 -8.74 0.10 -17.96
C ASN A 332 -7.98 0.50 -19.25
N PHE A 333 -6.65 0.63 -19.18
CA PHE A 333 -5.85 0.81 -20.39
C PHE A 333 -5.93 -0.41 -21.30
N TYR A 334 -5.80 -1.63 -20.77
CA TYR A 334 -5.95 -2.86 -21.57
C TYR A 334 -7.32 -2.93 -22.25
N ARG A 335 -8.39 -2.59 -21.53
CA ARG A 335 -9.73 -2.48 -22.11
C ARG A 335 -9.77 -1.47 -23.26
N TRP A 336 -9.27 -0.25 -23.04
CA TRP A 336 -9.21 0.78 -24.06
C TRP A 336 -8.43 0.33 -25.30
N THR A 337 -7.27 -0.31 -25.12
CA THR A 337 -6.44 -0.76 -26.24
C THR A 337 -7.17 -1.80 -27.10
N VAL A 338 -7.77 -2.82 -26.47
CA VAL A 338 -8.51 -3.88 -27.18
C VAL A 338 -9.78 -3.33 -27.88
N GLU A 339 -10.44 -2.33 -27.30
CA GLU A 339 -11.66 -1.76 -27.87
C GLU A 339 -11.41 -0.76 -29.02
N THR A 340 -10.23 -0.12 -29.05
CA THR A 340 -9.98 1.03 -29.94
C THR A 340 -8.88 0.81 -30.97
N THR A 341 -8.03 -0.21 -30.80
CA THR A 341 -6.87 -0.45 -31.65
C THR A 341 -6.74 -1.91 -32.03
N ASP A 342 -6.28 -2.17 -33.25
CA ASP A 342 -5.86 -3.49 -33.72
C ASP A 342 -4.34 -3.58 -33.61
N PHE A 343 -3.82 -4.57 -32.87
CA PHE A 343 -2.39 -4.65 -32.57
C PHE A 343 -1.90 -6.09 -32.29
N ASP A 344 -0.60 -6.32 -32.51
CA ASP A 344 0.04 -7.61 -32.19
C ASP A 344 0.53 -7.66 -30.74
N LEU A 345 1.24 -6.61 -30.29
CA LEU A 345 1.90 -6.59 -28.98
C LEU A 345 1.58 -5.33 -28.15
N LEU A 346 1.51 -5.52 -26.84
CA LEU A 346 1.31 -4.44 -25.88
C LEU A 346 2.52 -4.32 -24.95
N LEU A 347 3.15 -3.16 -24.93
CA LEU A 347 4.26 -2.83 -24.04
C LEU A 347 3.78 -1.84 -22.99
N LYS A 348 3.95 -2.19 -21.71
CA LYS A 348 3.76 -1.26 -20.58
C LYS A 348 5.11 -0.72 -20.14
N THR A 349 5.18 0.58 -19.89
CA THR A 349 6.32 1.25 -19.24
C THR A 349 5.84 2.35 -18.31
N ASP A 350 6.74 2.86 -17.47
CA ASP A 350 6.51 4.05 -16.64
C ASP A 350 7.10 5.30 -17.31
N ASP A 351 6.69 6.49 -16.87
CA ASP A 351 7.08 7.78 -17.45
C ASP A 351 8.48 8.27 -17.03
N ASP A 352 9.15 7.53 -16.17
CA ASP A 352 10.54 7.72 -15.74
C ASP A 352 11.52 6.75 -16.44
N CYS A 353 11.07 6.06 -17.50
CA CYS A 353 11.83 5.06 -18.23
C CYS A 353 12.20 5.51 -19.66
N TYR A 354 13.32 5.00 -20.16
CA TYR A 354 13.74 5.11 -21.56
C TYR A 354 13.55 3.77 -22.28
N ILE A 355 12.98 3.80 -23.48
CA ILE A 355 12.75 2.60 -24.30
C ILE A 355 13.46 2.74 -25.65
N ASP A 356 14.35 1.77 -25.93
CA ASP A 356 14.94 1.58 -27.25
C ASP A 356 14.04 0.65 -28.08
N LEU A 357 13.18 1.26 -28.90
CA LEU A 357 12.21 0.53 -29.71
C LEU A 357 12.90 -0.30 -30.81
N GLU A 358 14.02 0.15 -31.38
CA GLU A 358 14.73 -0.64 -32.39
C GLU A 358 15.28 -1.94 -31.79
N ALA A 359 15.88 -1.85 -30.60
CA ALA A 359 16.34 -3.03 -29.87
C ALA A 359 15.17 -3.98 -29.51
N VAL A 360 14.00 -3.43 -29.17
CA VAL A 360 12.78 -4.21 -28.93
C VAL A 360 12.36 -4.99 -30.18
N PHE A 361 12.22 -4.32 -31.34
CA PHE A 361 11.83 -4.97 -32.60
C PHE A 361 12.85 -6.01 -33.06
N ASN A 362 14.14 -5.69 -32.97
CA ASN A 362 15.22 -6.63 -33.29
C ASN A 362 15.12 -7.89 -32.41
N ARG A 363 14.79 -7.73 -31.13
CA ARG A 363 14.68 -8.86 -30.20
C ARG A 363 13.42 -9.69 -30.42
N ILE A 364 12.29 -9.06 -30.77
CA ILE A 364 11.05 -9.76 -31.15
C ILE A 364 11.32 -10.67 -32.36
N ALA A 365 11.97 -10.14 -33.40
CA ALA A 365 12.33 -10.90 -34.59
C ALA A 365 13.34 -12.02 -34.29
N LEU A 366 14.40 -11.74 -33.53
CA LEU A 366 15.43 -12.72 -33.20
C LEU A 366 14.92 -13.88 -32.33
N LYS A 367 13.97 -13.61 -31.43
CA LYS A 367 13.44 -14.61 -30.50
C LYS A 367 12.15 -15.27 -30.98
N ASN A 368 11.68 -14.92 -32.19
CA ASN A 368 10.42 -15.41 -32.76
C ASN A 368 9.26 -15.24 -31.76
N LEU A 369 9.16 -14.03 -31.21
CA LEU A 369 8.12 -13.62 -30.25
C LEU A 369 6.87 -13.11 -30.98
N ASP A 370 6.41 -13.88 -31.95
CA ASP A 370 5.26 -13.63 -32.82
C ASP A 370 4.12 -14.63 -32.56
N GLY A 371 4.33 -15.59 -31.65
CA GLY A 371 3.32 -16.56 -31.22
C GLY A 371 2.31 -15.97 -30.23
N PRO A 372 1.13 -16.61 -30.06
CA PRO A 372 0.18 -16.22 -29.03
C PRO A 372 0.74 -16.51 -27.63
N ASN A 373 0.25 -15.79 -26.62
CA ASN A 373 0.43 -16.10 -25.20
C ASN A 373 1.88 -16.04 -24.66
N PHE A 374 2.67 -15.03 -25.02
CA PHE A 374 3.95 -14.79 -24.37
C PHE A 374 3.96 -13.51 -23.53
N TRP A 375 4.74 -13.54 -22.45
CA TRP A 375 5.10 -12.36 -21.67
C TRP A 375 6.62 -12.22 -21.64
N TRP A 376 7.11 -11.02 -21.93
CA TRP A 376 8.53 -10.70 -21.89
C TRP A 376 8.80 -9.55 -20.93
N GLY A 377 9.65 -9.79 -19.93
CA GLY A 377 10.04 -8.76 -18.97
C GLY A 377 11.05 -9.26 -17.95
N LYS A 378 11.25 -8.47 -16.89
CA LYS A 378 11.99 -8.90 -15.70
C LYS A 378 10.99 -9.58 -14.75
N ALA A 379 11.02 -10.91 -14.70
CA ALA A 379 10.21 -11.68 -13.76
C ALA A 379 11.04 -11.97 -12.50
N PHE A 380 10.41 -11.81 -11.32
CA PHE A 380 10.94 -12.32 -10.08
C PHE A 380 10.17 -13.60 -9.77
N LEU A 381 10.84 -14.74 -9.86
CA LEU A 381 10.31 -16.02 -9.39
C LEU A 381 10.79 -16.19 -7.96
N CYS A 382 9.86 -16.40 -7.03
CA CYS A 382 10.21 -16.87 -5.71
C CYS A 382 10.56 -18.35 -5.85
N SER A 383 11.85 -18.66 -6.03
CA SER A 383 12.39 -20.01 -5.88
C SER A 383 13.35 -20.02 -4.70
N ASP A 384 13.35 -21.11 -3.94
CA ASP A 384 14.28 -21.33 -2.82
C ASP A 384 15.77 -21.27 -3.23
N ASP A 385 16.06 -21.32 -4.53
CA ASP A 385 17.40 -21.13 -5.07
C ASP A 385 17.57 -19.76 -5.75
N SER A 386 18.63 -19.08 -5.32
CA SER A 386 19.08 -17.77 -5.73
C SER A 386 19.49 -17.70 -7.21
N GLY A 387 18.71 -16.98 -8.02
CA GLY A 387 19.11 -16.58 -9.37
C GLY A 387 18.24 -15.47 -9.96
N LEU A 388 18.74 -14.24 -10.00
CA LEU A 388 18.12 -13.15 -10.77
C LEU A 388 18.33 -13.39 -12.28
N GLY A 389 17.32 -13.88 -12.99
CA GLY A 389 17.31 -14.06 -14.44
C GLY A 389 16.22 -13.23 -15.15
N ARG A 390 16.40 -12.92 -16.44
CA ARG A 390 15.31 -12.43 -17.31
C ARG A 390 14.60 -13.65 -17.93
N LEU A 391 13.34 -13.89 -17.59
CA LEU A 391 12.55 -14.99 -18.16
C LEU A 391 11.59 -14.51 -19.25
N VAL A 392 11.39 -15.37 -20.25
CA VAL A 392 10.23 -15.34 -21.14
C VAL A 392 9.30 -16.42 -20.63
N VAL A 393 8.08 -16.05 -20.26
CA VAL A 393 7.08 -16.98 -19.71
C VAL A 393 5.97 -17.15 -20.74
N ASP A 394 5.71 -18.40 -21.12
CA ASP A 394 4.53 -18.81 -21.88
C ASP A 394 3.37 -19.00 -20.89
N VAL A 395 2.15 -18.53 -21.23
CA VAL A 395 0.96 -18.62 -20.36
C VAL A 395 0.60 -20.07 -19.99
N SER A 396 1.14 -21.07 -20.71
CA SER A 396 1.10 -22.49 -20.29
C SER A 396 1.92 -22.81 -19.03
N GLY A 397 2.61 -21.84 -18.44
CA GLY A 397 3.37 -21.99 -17.20
C GLY A 397 4.71 -22.71 -17.38
N GLN A 398 5.11 -23.03 -18.63
CA GLN A 398 6.43 -23.57 -18.89
C GLN A 398 7.45 -22.45 -19.09
N PRO A 399 8.44 -22.28 -18.18
CA PRO A 399 9.56 -21.39 -18.45
C PRO A 399 10.33 -21.95 -19.64
N ARG A 400 10.37 -21.21 -20.75
CA ARG A 400 11.39 -21.45 -21.76
C ARG A 400 12.64 -20.74 -21.29
N GLU A 401 13.71 -21.49 -21.04
CA GLU A 401 15.02 -20.91 -20.75
C GLU A 401 15.39 -19.93 -21.88
N ALA A 402 15.28 -18.64 -21.60
CA ALA A 402 15.93 -17.63 -22.40
C ALA A 402 17.41 -17.68 -22.01
N SER A 403 18.22 -18.36 -22.82
CA SER A 403 19.66 -18.46 -22.63
C SER A 403 20.27 -17.08 -22.32
N LEU A 404 21.03 -17.02 -21.23
CA LEU A 404 21.80 -15.86 -20.79
C LEU A 404 22.84 -15.49 -21.86
N LEU A 405 22.58 -14.42 -22.61
CA LEU A 405 23.58 -13.58 -23.29
C LEU A 405 23.13 -12.12 -23.25
#